data_AF-A0AAU3D362-F1
#
_entry.id   AF-A0AAU3D362-F1
#
_cell.length_a   1.000
_cell.length_b   1.000
_cell.length_c   1.000
_cell.angle_alpha   90.00
_cell.angle_beta   90.00
_cell.angle_gamma   90.00
#
_symmetry.space_group_name_H-M   'P 1'
#
loop_
_entity.id
_entity.type
_entity.pdbx_description
1 polymer ?
#
loop_
_entity_poly.entity_id
_entity_poly.type
_entity_poly.pdbx_seq_one_letter_code
_entity_poly.pdbx_strand_id
1 'polypeptide(L)'
;MIDLEDRVSRVFNPDVRPLVQEAYRCYTTGAPRGAIVLTWTAVCADLITKAQILKEEGEAAAADVVADVERAQQAPQPEAVQIMLGVEKTILAVAEKLELLDFTQRVQLERLREDRHLCAHPSLRPLGELFEPTVEYARAHLAVALEAVLIHPPSQGRRIVDAFAAHVADPGFVFDPDYLTYAFFDRVRPSAKAKVVEFAAKFALLQVDDASIAIGAAQLSDRMAGCLRCFAERDAELAQRALSKQMDRLARADPGVQLAALGRLGTLPAFWSHLPQPLVTLYNTRIAALPTAERPGALLPDEARALALVSNAEVRQSLPALETAFASLMANHRAEVVAVRPDPYFVPHLPAILTGARTYDEGEYLARTAVLPCARFLTLESLQALLRAWWDNSQCWGRNMPAYLAALYHTTTHLGPARDSVWLSFLEEMREFPDQLNVLLTGTGLTLGPPPSPTP
;
A
#
# COMPACT_ATOMS: atom_id res chain seq x y z
N MET A 1 14.26 -17.13 8.77
CA MET A 1 15.55 -16.96 8.07
C MET A 1 15.54 -17.93 6.90
N ILE A 2 15.68 -17.43 5.67
CA ILE A 2 15.61 -18.26 4.46
C ILE A 2 16.87 -19.12 4.38
N ASP A 3 16.70 -20.41 4.09
CA ASP A 3 17.81 -21.35 3.95
C ASP A 3 18.73 -21.00 2.75
N LEU A 4 20.00 -21.41 2.82
CA LEU A 4 20.99 -21.09 1.78
C LEU A 4 20.62 -21.76 0.45
N GLU A 5 20.07 -22.98 0.47
CA GLU A 5 19.64 -23.69 -0.74
C GLU A 5 18.50 -22.95 -1.44
N ASP A 6 17.52 -22.46 -0.69
CA ASP A 6 16.43 -21.64 -1.24
C ASP A 6 16.97 -20.37 -1.91
N ARG A 7 17.95 -19.70 -1.29
CA ARG A 7 18.60 -18.52 -1.90
C ARG A 7 19.34 -18.84 -3.19
N VAL A 8 20.01 -19.99 -3.27
CA VAL A 8 20.66 -20.44 -4.53
C VAL A 8 19.62 -20.64 -5.63
N SER A 9 18.43 -21.15 -5.31
CA SER A 9 17.33 -21.28 -6.28
C SER A 9 16.82 -19.94 -6.82
N ARG A 10 16.98 -18.87 -6.02
CA ARG A 10 16.54 -17.50 -6.31
C ARG A 10 17.56 -16.65 -7.06
N VAL A 11 18.71 -17.21 -7.45
CA VAL A 11 19.68 -16.49 -8.30
C VAL A 11 18.97 -15.97 -9.55
N PHE A 12 19.06 -14.65 -9.76
CA PHE A 12 18.28 -13.92 -10.75
C PHE A 12 18.72 -14.29 -12.18
N ASN A 13 20.02 -14.28 -12.42
CA ASN A 13 20.59 -14.56 -13.73
C ASN A 13 20.65 -16.08 -13.98
N PRO A 14 19.89 -16.62 -14.96
CA PRO A 14 19.88 -18.05 -15.24
C PRO A 14 21.23 -18.57 -15.73
N ASP A 15 22.04 -17.75 -16.42
CA ASP A 15 23.32 -18.15 -16.99
C ASP A 15 24.42 -18.29 -15.92
N VAL A 16 24.29 -17.54 -14.82
CA VAL A 16 25.23 -17.61 -13.67
C VAL A 16 24.80 -18.66 -12.65
N ARG A 17 23.53 -19.10 -12.66
CA ARG A 17 23.01 -20.08 -11.70
C ARG A 17 23.81 -21.40 -11.64
N PRO A 18 24.30 -21.98 -12.76
CA PRO A 18 25.16 -23.16 -12.70
C PRO A 18 26.45 -22.95 -11.91
N LEU A 19 27.11 -21.79 -12.07
CA LEU A 19 28.33 -21.43 -11.32
C LEU A 19 28.06 -21.32 -9.81
N VAL A 20 26.92 -20.74 -9.44
CA VAL A 20 26.52 -20.63 -8.02
C VAL A 20 26.20 -22.01 -7.43
N GLN A 21 25.55 -22.88 -8.20
CA GLN A 21 25.30 -24.27 -7.79
C GLN A 21 26.62 -25.05 -7.61
N GLU A 22 27.63 -24.81 -8.45
CA GLU A 22 28.97 -25.38 -8.26
C GLU A 22 29.63 -24.87 -6.98
N ALA A 23 29.57 -23.56 -6.71
CA ALA A 23 30.08 -22.98 -5.47
C ALA A 23 29.40 -23.61 -4.23
N TYR A 24 28.08 -23.77 -4.29
CA TYR A 24 27.30 -24.44 -3.24
C TYR A 24 27.69 -25.91 -3.07
N ARG A 25 27.88 -26.65 -4.17
CA ARG A 25 28.40 -28.03 -4.13
C ARG A 25 29.75 -28.09 -3.43
N CYS A 26 30.71 -27.24 -3.82
CA CYS A 26 32.01 -27.18 -3.16
C CYS A 26 31.89 -26.91 -1.65
N TYR A 27 30.97 -26.03 -1.25
CA TYR A 27 30.69 -25.80 0.17
C TYR A 27 30.18 -27.07 0.87
N THR A 28 29.13 -27.70 0.32
CA THR A 28 28.51 -28.89 0.94
C THR A 28 29.42 -30.12 0.98
N THR A 29 30.37 -30.24 0.04
CA THR A 29 31.34 -31.34 -0.01
C THR A 29 32.66 -31.05 0.73
N GLY A 30 32.76 -29.95 1.48
CA GLY A 30 33.96 -29.63 2.26
C GLY A 30 35.15 -29.12 1.45
N ALA A 31 34.92 -28.44 0.33
CA ALA A 31 35.93 -27.81 -0.51
C ALA A 31 35.85 -26.26 -0.43
N PRO A 32 36.23 -25.64 0.70
CA PRO A 32 35.97 -24.22 0.96
C PRO A 32 36.74 -23.27 0.03
N ARG A 33 37.97 -23.63 -0.38
CA ARG A 33 38.73 -22.85 -1.38
C ARG A 33 38.01 -22.78 -2.72
N GLY A 34 37.49 -23.92 -3.19
CA GLY A 34 36.72 -24.01 -4.43
C GLY A 34 35.43 -23.20 -4.36
N ALA A 35 34.72 -23.29 -3.23
CA ALA A 35 33.50 -22.52 -3.00
C ALA A 35 33.76 -21.00 -3.07
N ILE A 36 34.82 -20.50 -2.42
CA ILE A 36 35.20 -19.07 -2.45
C ILE A 36 35.55 -18.62 -3.87
N VAL A 37 36.38 -19.38 -4.58
CA VAL A 37 36.79 -19.04 -5.96
C VAL A 37 35.57 -18.97 -6.88
N LEU A 38 34.71 -19.98 -6.87
CA LEU A 38 33.52 -20.02 -7.72
C LEU A 38 32.47 -18.96 -7.35
N THR A 39 32.32 -18.65 -6.06
CA THR A 39 31.42 -17.58 -5.59
C THR A 39 31.86 -16.23 -6.18
N TRP A 40 33.16 -15.93 -6.12
CA TRP A 40 33.69 -14.69 -6.69
C TRP A 40 33.53 -14.65 -8.21
N THR A 41 33.82 -15.75 -8.91
CA THR A 41 33.60 -15.86 -10.36
C THR A 41 32.15 -15.59 -10.74
N ALA A 42 31.19 -16.14 -9.98
CA ALA A 42 29.77 -15.90 -10.20
C ALA A 42 29.40 -14.42 -10.00
N VAL A 43 29.93 -13.76 -8.95
CA VAL A 43 29.70 -12.32 -8.71
C VAL A 43 30.19 -11.47 -9.87
N CYS A 44 31.41 -11.71 -10.37
CA CYS A 44 31.94 -10.97 -11.52
C CYS A 44 31.08 -11.16 -12.77
N ALA A 45 30.74 -12.41 -13.10
CA ALA A 45 29.92 -12.72 -14.27
C ALA A 45 28.55 -12.05 -14.19
N ASP A 46 27.88 -12.14 -13.03
CA ASP A 46 26.56 -11.53 -12.83
C ASP A 46 26.60 -10.01 -12.89
N LEU A 47 27.60 -9.36 -12.28
CA LEU A 47 27.74 -7.90 -12.36
C LEU A 47 28.03 -7.41 -13.78
N ILE A 48 28.79 -8.17 -14.56
CA ILE A 48 29.03 -7.85 -15.98
C ILE A 48 27.72 -7.93 -16.77
N THR A 49 26.95 -9.01 -16.63
CA THR A 49 25.65 -9.14 -17.30
C THR A 49 24.71 -8.01 -16.89
N LYS A 50 24.68 -7.65 -15.60
CA LYS A 50 23.86 -6.54 -15.11
C LYS A 50 24.29 -5.19 -15.68
N ALA A 51 25.60 -4.94 -15.82
CA ALA A 51 26.10 -3.74 -16.46
C ALA A 51 25.73 -3.68 -17.95
N GLN A 52 25.77 -4.81 -18.67
CA GLN A 52 25.33 -4.89 -20.07
C GLN A 52 23.85 -4.53 -20.23
N ILE A 53 22.98 -5.13 -19.41
CA ILE A 53 21.54 -4.81 -19.41
C ILE A 53 21.32 -3.33 -19.11
N LEU A 54 22.00 -2.78 -18.09
CA LEU A 54 21.87 -1.36 -17.75
C LEU A 54 22.35 -0.44 -18.90
N LYS A 55 23.44 -0.78 -19.60
CA LYS A 55 23.90 -0.04 -20.78
C LYS A 55 22.86 -0.07 -21.90
N GLU A 56 22.30 -1.23 -22.23
CA GLU A 56 21.25 -1.36 -23.26
C GLU A 56 20.03 -0.51 -22.92
N GLU A 57 19.71 -0.43 -21.64
CA GLU A 57 18.66 0.43 -21.13
C GLU A 57 19.09 1.92 -21.00
N GLY A 58 20.29 2.32 -21.43
CA GLY A 58 20.72 3.73 -21.50
C GLY A 58 21.55 4.27 -20.32
N GLU A 59 22.05 3.40 -19.43
CA GLU A 59 22.89 3.84 -18.31
C GLU A 59 24.33 4.15 -18.74
N ALA A 60 24.68 5.43 -18.79
CA ALA A 60 26.00 5.89 -19.23
C ALA A 60 27.14 5.40 -18.31
N ALA A 61 26.91 5.24 -17.01
CA ALA A 61 27.95 4.77 -16.09
C ALA A 61 28.38 3.31 -16.34
N ALA A 62 27.60 2.53 -17.08
CA ALA A 62 27.95 1.16 -17.47
C ALA A 62 28.75 1.09 -18.79
N ALA A 63 28.84 2.19 -19.55
CA ALA A 63 29.40 2.17 -20.90
C ALA A 63 30.86 1.68 -20.93
N ASP A 64 31.71 2.19 -20.05
CA ASP A 64 33.14 1.90 -20.05
C ASP A 64 33.42 0.42 -19.74
N VAL A 65 32.80 -0.14 -18.68
CA VAL A 65 33.03 -1.53 -18.29
C VAL A 65 32.51 -2.50 -19.36
N VAL A 66 31.40 -2.18 -20.01
CA VAL A 66 30.87 -3.02 -21.08
C VAL A 66 31.75 -2.92 -22.33
N ALA A 67 32.27 -1.74 -22.65
CA ALA A 67 33.22 -1.57 -23.76
C ALA A 67 34.52 -2.34 -23.53
N ASP A 68 35.01 -2.41 -22.29
CA ASP A 68 36.17 -3.24 -21.93
C ASP A 68 35.86 -4.73 -22.12
N VAL A 69 34.68 -5.20 -21.70
CA VAL A 69 34.25 -6.60 -21.91
C VAL A 69 34.10 -6.93 -23.39
N GLU A 70 33.47 -6.06 -24.18
CA GLU A 70 33.34 -6.21 -25.64
C GLU A 70 34.72 -6.27 -26.32
N ARG A 71 35.67 -5.45 -25.87
CA ARG A 71 37.06 -5.48 -26.35
C ARG A 71 37.75 -6.80 -26.00
N ALA A 72 37.59 -7.27 -24.76
CA ALA A 72 38.17 -8.54 -24.33
C ALA A 72 37.64 -9.73 -25.15
N GLN A 73 36.36 -9.73 -25.50
CA GLN A 73 35.73 -10.79 -26.31
C GLN A 73 36.28 -10.85 -27.75
N GLN A 74 36.83 -9.75 -28.26
CA GLN A 74 37.39 -9.65 -29.62
C GLN A 74 38.93 -9.76 -29.65
N ALA A 75 39.58 -9.69 -28.50
CA ALA A 75 41.03 -9.67 -28.39
C ALA A 75 41.65 -11.09 -28.37
N PRO A 76 42.92 -11.25 -28.79
CA PRO A 76 43.68 -12.48 -28.57
C PRO A 76 43.77 -12.85 -27.08
N GLN A 77 43.87 -14.15 -26.78
CA GLN A 77 43.75 -14.68 -25.41
C GLN A 77 44.63 -13.96 -24.35
N PRO A 78 45.93 -13.66 -24.57
CA PRO A 78 46.74 -12.99 -23.55
C PRO A 78 46.26 -11.57 -23.24
N GLU A 79 45.78 -10.86 -24.26
CA GLU A 79 45.25 -9.49 -24.12
C GLU A 79 43.86 -9.51 -23.45
N ALA A 80 42.99 -10.43 -23.88
CA ALA A 80 41.67 -10.63 -23.28
C ALA A 80 41.77 -10.89 -21.76
N VAL A 81 42.74 -11.72 -21.33
CA VAL A 81 42.98 -11.98 -19.91
C VAL A 81 43.39 -10.70 -19.16
N GLN A 82 44.28 -9.88 -19.72
CA GLN A 82 44.69 -8.63 -19.07
C GLN A 82 43.53 -7.64 -18.93
N ILE A 83 42.69 -7.51 -19.96
CA ILE A 83 41.50 -6.65 -19.92
C ILE A 83 40.53 -7.14 -18.85
N MET A 84 40.24 -8.44 -18.80
CA MET A 84 39.31 -9.02 -17.83
C MET A 84 39.82 -8.92 -16.38
N LEU A 85 41.14 -8.99 -16.15
CA LEU A 85 41.73 -8.69 -14.83
C LEU A 85 41.52 -7.22 -14.43
N GLY A 86 41.59 -6.31 -15.40
CA GLY A 86 41.23 -4.90 -15.21
C GLY A 86 39.77 -4.71 -14.81
N VAL A 87 38.86 -5.38 -15.50
CA VAL A 87 37.42 -5.39 -15.17
C VAL A 87 37.19 -5.97 -13.77
N GLU A 88 37.78 -7.12 -13.44
CA GLU A 88 37.68 -7.75 -12.12
C GLU A 88 38.11 -6.81 -10.99
N LYS A 89 39.14 -6.00 -11.22
CA LYS A 89 39.66 -5.03 -10.25
C LYS A 89 38.68 -3.88 -9.96
N THR A 90 37.92 -3.44 -10.97
CA THR A 90 37.07 -2.24 -10.88
C THR A 90 35.58 -2.54 -10.74
N ILE A 91 35.13 -3.78 -11.03
CA ILE A 91 33.71 -4.12 -11.16
C ILE A 91 32.87 -3.80 -9.92
N LEU A 92 33.43 -3.95 -8.70
CA LEU A 92 32.70 -3.61 -7.47
C LEU A 92 32.48 -2.10 -7.31
N ALA A 93 33.45 -1.28 -7.72
CA ALA A 93 33.31 0.18 -7.70
C ALA A 93 32.31 0.65 -8.77
N VAL A 94 32.33 0.02 -9.94
CA VAL A 94 31.31 0.26 -10.99
C VAL A 94 29.94 -0.16 -10.50
N ALA A 95 29.82 -1.31 -9.85
CA ALA A 95 28.56 -1.81 -9.29
C ALA A 95 27.99 -0.86 -8.21
N GLU A 96 28.83 -0.30 -7.34
CA GLU A 96 28.40 0.73 -6.37
C GLU A 96 27.89 1.99 -7.10
N LYS A 97 28.62 2.46 -8.12
CA LYS A 97 28.21 3.62 -8.95
C LYS A 97 26.88 3.37 -9.68
N LEU A 98 26.64 2.14 -10.11
CA LEU A 98 25.39 1.69 -10.74
C LEU A 98 24.26 1.39 -9.73
N GLU A 99 24.47 1.65 -8.43
CA GLU A 99 23.53 1.30 -7.36
C GLU A 99 23.16 -0.20 -7.30
N LEU A 100 24.02 -1.08 -7.85
CA LEU A 100 23.87 -2.55 -7.82
C LEU A 100 24.37 -3.17 -6.51
N LEU A 101 24.92 -2.39 -5.60
CA LEU A 101 25.27 -2.74 -4.23
C LEU A 101 25.51 -1.45 -3.43
N ASP A 102 25.44 -1.52 -2.10
CA ASP A 102 25.82 -0.41 -1.21
C ASP A 102 27.29 -0.51 -0.74
N PHE A 103 27.76 0.52 -0.04
CA PHE A 103 29.12 0.58 0.49
C PHE A 103 29.48 -0.61 1.39
N THR A 104 28.55 -1.04 2.26
CA THR A 104 28.80 -2.14 3.20
C THR A 104 28.93 -3.46 2.44
N GLN A 105 28.03 -3.69 1.48
CA GLN A 105 28.07 -4.82 0.57
C GLN A 105 29.35 -4.82 -0.28
N ARG A 106 29.80 -3.65 -0.76
CA ARG A 106 31.10 -3.53 -1.45
C ARG A 106 32.23 -4.04 -0.58
N VAL A 107 32.33 -3.54 0.67
CA VAL A 107 33.39 -3.94 1.60
C VAL A 107 33.36 -5.45 1.87
N GLN A 108 32.18 -6.04 1.99
CA GLN A 108 32.05 -7.48 2.18
C GLN A 108 32.50 -8.28 0.94
N LEU A 109 32.16 -7.83 -0.27
CA LEU A 109 32.57 -8.47 -1.52
C LEU A 109 34.06 -8.23 -1.85
N GLU A 110 34.64 -7.13 -1.39
CA GLU A 110 36.09 -6.91 -1.45
C GLU A 110 36.84 -7.95 -0.61
N ARG A 111 36.33 -8.32 0.57
CA ARG A 111 36.90 -9.41 1.37
C ARG A 111 36.84 -10.75 0.63
N LEU A 112 35.71 -11.05 -0.01
CA LEU A 112 35.57 -12.23 -0.88
C LEU A 112 36.64 -12.24 -1.98
N ARG A 113 36.87 -11.10 -2.65
CA ARG A 113 37.91 -10.99 -3.68
C ARG A 113 39.31 -11.26 -3.12
N GLU A 114 39.66 -10.66 -1.98
CA GLU A 114 40.98 -10.86 -1.38
C GLU A 114 41.18 -12.32 -0.93
N ASP A 115 40.16 -12.96 -0.35
CA ASP A 115 40.21 -14.37 0.01
C ASP A 115 40.28 -15.29 -1.21
N ARG A 116 39.63 -14.91 -2.32
CA ARG A 116 39.78 -15.60 -3.61
C ARG A 116 41.23 -15.52 -4.09
N HIS A 117 41.91 -14.37 -3.96
CA HIS A 117 43.33 -14.26 -4.32
C HIS A 117 44.18 -15.24 -3.51
N LEU A 118 43.97 -15.32 -2.19
CA LEU A 118 44.65 -16.27 -1.32
C LEU A 118 44.33 -17.74 -1.67
N CYS A 119 43.09 -18.04 -2.04
CA CYS A 119 42.69 -19.39 -2.46
C CYS A 119 43.34 -19.81 -3.77
N ALA A 120 43.42 -18.91 -4.75
CA ALA A 120 43.90 -19.19 -6.10
C ALA A 120 45.43 -19.10 -6.25
N HIS A 121 46.10 -18.34 -5.39
CA HIS A 121 47.54 -18.08 -5.48
C HIS A 121 48.26 -18.42 -4.15
N PRO A 122 48.58 -19.71 -3.91
CA PRO A 122 49.29 -20.14 -2.70
C PRO A 122 50.62 -19.40 -2.45
N SER A 123 51.28 -18.98 -3.53
CA SER A 123 52.56 -18.27 -3.49
C SER A 123 52.48 -16.87 -2.87
N LEU A 124 51.28 -16.33 -2.60
CA LEU A 124 51.11 -15.03 -1.95
C LEU A 124 51.39 -15.08 -0.45
N ARG A 125 51.45 -16.28 0.17
CA ARG A 125 51.79 -16.42 1.59
C ARG A 125 53.28 -16.65 1.79
N PRO A 126 53.89 -16.06 2.85
CA PRO A 126 55.24 -16.39 3.26
C PRO A 126 55.38 -17.91 3.45
N LEU A 127 56.52 -18.46 3.03
CA LEU A 127 56.86 -19.89 3.19
C LEU A 127 55.97 -20.88 2.41
N GLY A 128 55.08 -20.42 1.53
CA GLY A 128 54.25 -21.28 0.67
C GLY A 128 53.10 -21.98 1.39
N GLU A 129 52.73 -21.49 2.58
CA GLU A 129 51.58 -22.02 3.33
C GLU A 129 50.27 -21.85 2.56
N LEU A 130 49.48 -22.90 2.49
CA LEU A 130 48.16 -22.84 1.87
C LEU A 130 47.21 -22.02 2.73
N PHE A 131 46.38 -21.20 2.09
CA PHE A 131 45.24 -20.60 2.77
C PHE A 131 44.15 -21.67 2.96
N GLU A 132 43.82 -21.96 4.22
CA GLU A 132 42.85 -22.98 4.62
C GLU A 132 41.63 -22.33 5.29
N PRO A 133 40.68 -21.77 4.51
CA PRO A 133 39.44 -21.25 5.04
C PRO A 133 38.55 -22.37 5.58
N THR A 134 37.79 -22.11 6.65
CA THR A 134 36.79 -23.07 7.14
C THR A 134 35.58 -23.13 6.21
N VAL A 135 34.78 -24.20 6.35
CA VAL A 135 33.56 -24.39 5.57
C VAL A 135 32.51 -23.31 5.91
N GLU A 136 32.44 -22.89 7.18
CA GLU A 136 31.57 -21.81 7.64
C GLU A 136 31.97 -20.46 7.04
N TYR A 137 33.28 -20.25 6.84
CA TYR A 137 33.79 -19.03 6.21
C TYR A 137 33.43 -18.97 4.73
N ALA A 138 33.59 -20.07 4.00
CA ALA A 138 33.11 -20.19 2.62
C ALA A 138 31.58 -20.01 2.51
N ARG A 139 30.82 -20.57 3.46
CA ARG A 139 29.36 -20.39 3.55
C ARG A 139 28.98 -18.92 3.74
N ALA A 140 29.68 -18.20 4.60
CA ALA A 140 29.43 -16.78 4.86
C ALA A 140 29.64 -15.95 3.58
N HIS A 141 30.72 -16.21 2.83
CA HIS A 141 30.99 -15.56 1.55
C HIS A 141 29.89 -15.81 0.52
N LEU A 142 29.44 -17.06 0.38
CA LEU A 142 28.34 -17.41 -0.53
C LEU A 142 27.03 -16.71 -0.12
N ALA A 143 26.71 -16.69 1.18
CA ALA A 143 25.52 -16.02 1.68
C ALA A 143 25.54 -14.51 1.41
N VAL A 144 26.69 -13.86 1.65
CA VAL A 144 26.90 -12.43 1.35
C VAL A 144 26.75 -12.15 -0.15
N ALA A 145 27.36 -12.96 -1.02
CA ALA A 145 27.26 -12.78 -2.47
C ALA A 145 25.82 -12.91 -2.98
N LEU A 146 25.08 -13.88 -2.44
CA LEU A 146 23.67 -14.08 -2.73
C LEU A 146 22.83 -12.86 -2.33
N GLU A 147 22.98 -12.40 -1.09
CA GLU A 147 22.22 -11.26 -0.54
C GLU A 147 22.61 -9.92 -1.17
N ALA A 148 23.89 -9.71 -1.50
CA ALA A 148 24.35 -8.43 -2.02
C ALA A 148 23.95 -8.24 -3.49
N VAL A 149 24.10 -9.30 -4.30
CA VAL A 149 24.07 -9.18 -5.76
C VAL A 149 23.23 -10.28 -6.41
N LEU A 150 23.57 -11.56 -6.22
CA LEU A 150 23.16 -12.62 -7.16
C LEU A 150 21.65 -12.88 -7.24
N ILE A 151 20.88 -12.63 -6.18
CA ILE A 151 19.42 -12.84 -6.17
C ILE A 151 18.63 -11.62 -6.67
N HIS A 152 19.31 -10.50 -6.93
CA HIS A 152 18.67 -9.23 -7.27
C HIS A 152 18.71 -8.94 -8.78
N PRO A 153 17.70 -8.26 -9.34
CA PRO A 153 17.71 -7.80 -10.73
C PRO A 153 18.75 -6.70 -11.01
N PRO A 154 19.06 -6.41 -12.29
CA PRO A 154 19.81 -5.25 -12.77
C PRO A 154 19.00 -3.94 -12.63
N SER A 155 18.52 -3.62 -11.44
CA SER A 155 17.65 -2.46 -11.22
C SER A 155 18.39 -1.33 -10.51
N GLN A 156 18.32 -0.11 -11.06
CA GLN A 156 18.69 1.11 -10.34
C GLN A 156 17.54 1.63 -9.48
N GLY A 157 17.89 2.28 -8.36
CA GLY A 157 16.90 2.89 -7.47
C GLY A 157 16.10 4.01 -8.13
N ARG A 158 16.69 4.74 -9.09
CA ARG A 158 15.97 5.80 -9.80
C ARG A 158 14.94 5.25 -10.79
N ARG A 159 15.32 4.25 -11.58
CA ARG A 159 14.45 3.69 -12.63
C ARG A 159 13.22 3.00 -12.07
N ILE A 160 13.35 2.28 -10.95
CA ILE A 160 12.18 1.66 -10.32
C ILE A 160 11.19 2.71 -9.80
N VAL A 161 11.69 3.85 -9.33
CA VAL A 161 10.84 4.97 -8.91
C VAL A 161 10.14 5.59 -10.12
N ASP A 162 10.85 5.79 -11.23
CA ASP A 162 10.26 6.32 -12.46
C ASP A 162 9.22 5.35 -13.05
N ALA A 163 9.49 4.04 -13.04
CA ALA A 163 8.54 3.01 -13.45
C ALA A 163 7.31 2.95 -12.54
N PHE A 164 7.50 3.05 -11.22
CA PHE A 164 6.42 3.14 -10.24
C PHE A 164 5.57 4.40 -10.46
N ALA A 165 6.22 5.56 -10.61
CA ALA A 165 5.55 6.82 -10.86
C ALA A 165 4.70 6.77 -12.14
N ALA A 166 5.26 6.28 -13.23
CA ALA A 166 4.56 6.11 -14.50
C ALA A 166 3.36 5.16 -14.37
N HIS A 167 3.53 4.02 -13.68
CA HIS A 167 2.45 3.05 -13.48
C HIS A 167 1.27 3.63 -12.69
N VAL A 168 1.53 4.34 -11.60
CA VAL A 168 0.48 4.92 -10.74
C VAL A 168 -0.17 6.15 -11.38
N ALA A 169 0.58 6.89 -12.18
CA ALA A 169 0.09 8.04 -12.93
C ALA A 169 -0.72 7.67 -14.19
N ASP A 170 -0.66 6.41 -14.64
CA ASP A 170 -1.36 5.96 -15.85
C ASP A 170 -2.88 6.20 -15.74
N PRO A 171 -3.53 6.83 -16.75
CA PRO A 171 -4.98 7.06 -16.70
C PRO A 171 -5.81 5.77 -16.51
N GLY A 172 -5.35 4.66 -17.09
CA GLY A 172 -5.94 3.33 -16.98
C GLY A 172 -5.51 2.52 -15.75
N PHE A 173 -4.81 3.14 -14.80
CA PHE A 173 -4.40 2.49 -13.55
C PHE A 173 -5.59 1.82 -12.83
N VAL A 174 -5.44 0.53 -12.58
CA VAL A 174 -6.31 -0.26 -11.70
C VAL A 174 -5.54 -0.60 -10.45
N PHE A 175 -6.15 -0.35 -9.29
CA PHE A 175 -5.52 -0.62 -8.02
C PHE A 175 -5.51 -2.13 -7.73
N ASP A 176 -4.33 -2.74 -7.79
CA ASP A 176 -4.08 -4.15 -7.47
C ASP A 176 -2.99 -4.25 -6.39
N PRO A 177 -3.36 -4.49 -5.12
CA PRO A 177 -2.42 -4.59 -4.00
C PRO A 177 -1.34 -5.65 -4.19
N ASP A 178 -1.69 -6.80 -4.77
CA ASP A 178 -0.79 -7.95 -4.90
C ASP A 178 0.27 -7.67 -5.97
N TYR A 179 -0.16 -7.14 -7.11
CA TYR A 179 0.76 -6.71 -8.17
C TYR A 179 1.68 -5.59 -7.68
N LEU A 180 1.14 -4.55 -7.05
CA LEU A 180 1.91 -3.39 -6.58
C LEU A 180 2.99 -3.81 -5.59
N THR A 181 2.64 -4.65 -4.63
CA THR A 181 3.58 -5.18 -3.63
C THR A 181 4.64 -6.06 -4.29
N TYR A 182 4.23 -6.95 -5.19
CA TYR A 182 5.18 -7.83 -5.89
C TYR A 182 6.19 -7.04 -6.74
N ALA A 183 5.69 -6.13 -7.59
CA ALA A 183 6.48 -5.43 -8.60
C ALA A 183 7.35 -4.31 -8.02
N PHE A 184 6.84 -3.56 -7.05
CA PHE A 184 7.48 -2.34 -6.55
C PHE A 184 7.99 -2.44 -5.10
N PHE A 185 7.82 -3.60 -4.46
CA PHE A 185 8.31 -3.83 -3.12
C PHE A 185 9.11 -5.14 -2.99
N ASP A 186 8.51 -6.31 -3.25
CA ASP A 186 9.13 -7.60 -2.94
C ASP A 186 10.33 -7.94 -3.83
N ARG A 187 10.25 -7.60 -5.12
CA ARG A 187 11.35 -7.80 -6.09
C ARG A 187 12.28 -6.60 -6.22
N VAL A 188 12.20 -5.66 -5.28
CA VAL A 188 13.00 -4.43 -5.29
C VAL A 188 14.05 -4.47 -4.18
N ARG A 189 15.28 -4.06 -4.50
CA ARG A 189 16.39 -3.96 -3.55
C ARG A 189 16.04 -3.01 -2.39
N PRO A 190 16.56 -3.22 -1.16
CA PRO A 190 16.20 -2.42 0.01
C PRO A 190 16.34 -0.89 -0.17
N SER A 191 17.45 -0.43 -0.77
CA SER A 191 17.70 1.00 -1.03
C SER A 191 16.69 1.59 -2.03
N ALA A 192 16.42 0.87 -3.11
CA ALA A 192 15.48 1.24 -4.15
C ALA A 192 14.02 1.22 -3.64
N LYS A 193 13.67 0.23 -2.81
CA LYS A 193 12.40 0.10 -2.11
C LYS A 193 12.15 1.32 -1.22
N ALA A 194 13.14 1.75 -0.45
CA ALA A 194 13.04 2.96 0.36
C ALA A 194 12.72 4.20 -0.49
N LYS A 195 13.38 4.35 -1.65
CA LYS A 195 13.09 5.44 -2.60
C LYS A 195 11.66 5.39 -3.14
N VAL A 196 11.12 4.20 -3.46
CA VAL A 196 9.73 4.02 -3.92
C VAL A 196 8.73 4.42 -2.83
N VAL A 197 8.92 3.93 -1.60
CA VAL A 197 8.03 4.25 -0.47
C VAL A 197 8.11 5.75 -0.13
N GLU A 198 9.30 6.35 -0.17
CA GLU A 198 9.49 7.79 0.00
C GLU A 198 8.80 8.62 -1.09
N PHE A 199 8.83 8.15 -2.34
CA PHE A 199 8.11 8.78 -3.44
C PHE A 199 6.59 8.73 -3.21
N ALA A 200 6.05 7.56 -2.87
CA ALA A 200 4.63 7.39 -2.54
C ALA A 200 4.22 8.30 -1.36
N ALA A 201 5.01 8.32 -0.29
CA ALA A 201 4.75 9.16 0.89
C ALA A 201 4.74 10.66 0.54
N LYS A 202 5.71 11.13 -0.25
CA LYS A 202 5.77 12.54 -0.69
C LYS A 202 4.51 12.96 -1.44
N PHE A 203 4.10 12.18 -2.45
CA PHE A 203 2.94 12.53 -3.26
C PHE A 203 1.62 12.34 -2.52
N ALA A 204 1.52 11.34 -1.64
CA ALA A 204 0.33 11.14 -0.80
C ALA A 204 0.12 12.27 0.21
N LEU A 205 1.20 12.83 0.78
CA LEU A 205 1.14 13.89 1.79
C LEU A 205 1.01 15.29 1.20
N LEU A 206 1.84 15.62 0.21
CA LEU A 206 2.07 17.01 -0.20
C LEU A 206 1.21 17.43 -1.39
N GLN A 207 0.43 16.51 -1.97
CA GLN A 207 -0.39 16.76 -3.15
C GLN A 207 0.38 17.52 -4.24
N VAL A 208 1.57 16.98 -4.54
CA VAL A 208 2.51 17.60 -5.46
C VAL A 208 1.85 17.69 -6.83
N ASP A 209 1.76 18.91 -7.34
CA ASP A 209 1.29 19.19 -8.68
C ASP A 209 2.48 19.16 -9.65
N ASP A 210 2.34 18.38 -10.72
CA ASP A 210 3.36 18.21 -11.74
C ASP A 210 2.68 18.22 -13.11
N ALA A 211 2.94 19.26 -13.88
CA ALA A 211 2.34 19.48 -15.19
C ALA A 211 2.69 18.39 -16.23
N SER A 212 3.70 17.56 -15.96
CA SER A 212 4.04 16.41 -16.81
C SER A 212 3.13 15.19 -16.58
N ILE A 213 2.33 15.20 -15.50
CA ILE A 213 1.43 14.11 -15.15
C ILE A 213 0.02 14.40 -15.68
N ALA A 214 -0.54 13.45 -16.44
CA ALA A 214 -1.82 13.62 -17.13
C ALA A 214 -3.04 13.66 -16.20
N ILE A 215 -2.93 13.08 -14.99
CA ILE A 215 -4.01 13.02 -14.00
C ILE A 215 -3.87 14.15 -12.97
N GLY A 216 -4.98 14.57 -12.38
CA GLY A 216 -4.97 15.63 -11.37
C GLY A 216 -4.21 15.23 -10.09
N ALA A 217 -3.54 16.21 -9.46
CA ALA A 217 -2.71 15.99 -8.27
C ALA A 217 -3.45 15.26 -7.12
N ALA A 218 -4.71 15.63 -6.85
CA ALA A 218 -5.51 14.96 -5.81
C ALA A 218 -5.76 13.47 -6.13
N GLN A 219 -6.04 13.14 -7.39
CA GLN A 219 -6.25 11.77 -7.84
C GLN A 219 -4.95 10.95 -7.72
N LEU A 220 -3.82 11.52 -8.13
CA LEU A 220 -2.52 10.89 -7.97
C LEU A 220 -2.20 10.64 -6.49
N SER A 221 -2.41 11.63 -5.62
CA SER A 221 -2.19 11.48 -4.18
C SER A 221 -3.02 10.37 -3.57
N ASP A 222 -4.29 10.24 -3.95
CA ASP A 222 -5.17 9.16 -3.49
C ASP A 222 -4.63 7.78 -3.90
N ARG A 223 -4.17 7.63 -5.14
CA ARG A 223 -3.54 6.39 -5.62
C ARG A 223 -2.24 6.09 -4.87
N MET A 224 -1.41 7.11 -4.65
CA MET A 224 -0.16 6.99 -3.90
C MET A 224 -0.40 6.60 -2.43
N ALA A 225 -1.46 7.12 -1.81
CA ALA A 225 -1.85 6.71 -0.47
C ALA A 225 -2.33 5.26 -0.42
N GLY A 226 -3.05 4.79 -1.45
CA GLY A 226 -3.38 3.37 -1.60
C GLY A 226 -2.11 2.52 -1.64
N CYS A 227 -1.14 2.88 -2.48
CA CYS A 227 0.14 2.16 -2.59
C CYS A 227 0.91 2.16 -1.26
N LEU A 228 0.96 3.30 -0.59
CA LEU A 228 1.63 3.45 0.70
C LEU A 228 1.02 2.56 1.79
N ARG A 229 -0.31 2.35 1.78
CA ARG A 229 -0.96 1.41 2.71
C ARG A 229 -0.51 -0.04 2.45
N CYS A 230 -0.47 -0.48 1.18
CA CYS A 230 0.04 -1.80 0.82
C CYS A 230 1.50 -1.99 1.27
N PHE A 231 2.34 -0.97 1.07
CA PHE A 231 3.74 -1.03 1.52
C PHE A 231 3.84 -1.05 3.06
N ALA A 232 3.00 -0.32 3.78
CA ALA A 232 2.97 -0.32 5.23
C ALA A 232 2.49 -1.65 5.84
N GLU A 233 1.62 -2.41 5.15
CA GLU A 233 1.24 -3.78 5.53
C GLU A 233 2.41 -4.76 5.43
N ARG A 234 3.40 -4.48 4.56
CA ARG A 234 4.62 -5.29 4.42
C ARG A 234 5.75 -4.83 5.34
N ASP A 235 5.92 -3.53 5.52
CA ASP A 235 6.98 -2.92 6.34
C ASP A 235 6.52 -1.56 6.90
N ALA A 236 5.88 -1.62 8.07
CA ALA A 236 5.35 -0.44 8.73
C ALA A 236 6.45 0.56 9.12
N GLU A 237 7.63 0.08 9.53
CA GLU A 237 8.76 0.95 9.91
C GLU A 237 9.33 1.72 8.72
N LEU A 238 9.39 1.09 7.55
CA LEU A 238 9.81 1.78 6.33
C LEU A 238 8.81 2.87 5.92
N ALA A 239 7.51 2.58 5.97
CA ALA A 239 6.47 3.58 5.70
C ALA A 239 6.51 4.75 6.70
N GLN A 240 6.70 4.47 8.00
CA GLN A 240 6.86 5.48 9.04
C GLN A 240 8.06 6.40 8.77
N ARG A 241 9.23 5.83 8.46
CA ARG A 241 10.44 6.60 8.12
C ARG A 241 10.27 7.43 6.84
N ALA A 242 9.56 6.92 5.85
CA ALA A 242 9.28 7.65 4.62
C ALA A 242 8.36 8.86 4.85
N LEU A 243 7.31 8.69 5.66
CA LEU A 243 6.38 9.75 6.05
C LEU A 243 7.06 10.81 6.91
N SER A 244 7.88 10.41 7.90
CA SER A 244 8.54 11.34 8.82
C SER A 244 9.40 12.38 8.11
N LYS A 245 10.08 11.98 7.02
CA LYS A 245 10.89 12.87 6.17
C LYS A 245 10.10 14.01 5.52
N GLN A 246 8.77 13.92 5.44
CA GLN A 246 7.92 14.92 4.80
C GLN A 246 7.06 15.73 5.79
N MET A 247 7.11 15.42 7.10
CA MET A 247 6.26 16.06 8.11
C MET A 247 6.50 17.57 8.22
N ASP A 248 7.76 18.03 8.18
CA ASP A 248 8.09 19.47 8.20
C ASP A 248 7.54 20.21 6.98
N ARG A 249 7.50 19.55 5.82
CA ARG A 249 6.92 20.11 4.59
C ARG A 249 5.41 20.17 4.69
N LEU A 250 4.77 19.13 5.21
CA LEU A 250 3.33 19.11 5.45
C LEU A 250 2.92 20.24 6.41
N ALA A 251 3.67 20.44 7.50
CA ALA A 251 3.40 21.50 8.48
C ALA A 251 3.42 22.91 7.88
N ARG A 252 4.16 23.11 6.78
CA ARG A 252 4.25 24.39 6.04
C ARG A 252 3.36 24.45 4.80
N ALA A 253 2.74 23.35 4.41
CA ALA A 253 1.89 23.28 3.23
C ALA A 253 0.58 24.05 3.42
N ASP A 254 -0.10 24.34 2.31
CA ASP A 254 -1.38 25.03 2.33
C ASP A 254 -2.41 24.31 3.20
N PRO A 255 -3.33 25.04 3.86
CA PRO A 255 -4.36 24.45 4.71
C PRO A 255 -5.18 23.34 4.04
N GLY A 256 -5.49 23.49 2.74
CA GLY A 256 -6.20 22.48 1.95
C GLY A 256 -5.39 21.19 1.80
N VAL A 257 -4.09 21.28 1.50
CA VAL A 257 -3.20 20.12 1.40
C VAL A 257 -3.09 19.40 2.73
N GLN A 258 -2.97 20.14 3.83
CA GLN A 258 -2.93 19.58 5.18
C GLN A 258 -4.20 18.77 5.51
N LEU A 259 -5.38 19.31 5.18
CA LEU A 259 -6.67 18.65 5.42
C LEU A 259 -6.86 17.42 4.51
N ALA A 260 -6.51 17.55 3.22
CA ALA A 260 -6.55 16.45 2.27
C ALA A 260 -5.64 15.29 2.72
N ALA A 261 -4.42 15.59 3.17
CA ALA A 261 -3.51 14.61 3.73
C ALA A 261 -4.10 13.89 4.96
N LEU A 262 -4.73 14.64 5.86
CA LEU A 262 -5.41 14.07 7.03
C LEU A 262 -6.54 13.12 6.60
N GLY A 263 -7.45 13.55 5.72
CA GLY A 263 -8.56 12.70 5.26
C GLY A 263 -8.09 11.44 4.52
N ARG A 264 -6.99 11.55 3.76
CA ARG A 264 -6.41 10.48 2.95
C ARG A 264 -5.61 9.46 3.76
N LEU A 265 -4.80 9.91 4.72
CA LEU A 265 -3.84 9.08 5.45
C LEU A 265 -4.19 8.90 6.93
N GLY A 266 -5.23 9.56 7.45
CA GLY A 266 -5.59 9.53 8.86
C GLY A 266 -5.97 8.16 9.41
N THR A 267 -6.26 7.16 8.57
CA THR A 267 -6.47 5.77 9.02
C THR A 267 -5.21 4.91 8.99
N LEU A 268 -4.08 5.44 8.51
CA LEU A 268 -2.81 4.74 8.46
C LEU A 268 -2.04 5.02 9.77
N PRO A 269 -1.77 4.02 10.63
CA PRO A 269 -1.06 4.25 11.90
C PRO A 269 0.30 4.95 11.71
N ALA A 270 1.00 4.63 10.62
CA ALA A 270 2.28 5.23 10.28
C ALA A 270 2.24 6.76 10.06
N PHE A 271 1.06 7.32 9.72
CA PHE A 271 0.87 8.77 9.59
C PHE A 271 0.96 9.48 10.95
N TRP A 272 0.47 8.83 12.02
CA TRP A 272 0.40 9.42 13.35
C TRP A 272 1.71 9.33 14.12
N SER A 273 2.53 8.30 13.88
CA SER A 273 3.75 8.01 14.66
C SER A 273 4.74 9.18 14.76
N HIS A 274 4.80 10.03 13.73
CA HIS A 274 5.71 11.18 13.67
C HIS A 274 4.99 12.50 13.39
N LEU A 275 3.67 12.55 13.57
CA LEU A 275 2.92 13.76 13.34
C LEU A 275 3.25 14.79 14.43
N PRO A 276 3.75 16.00 14.10
CA PRO A 276 4.12 16.98 15.12
C PRO A 276 2.92 17.40 15.96
N GLN A 277 3.07 17.49 17.28
CA GLN A 277 1.99 17.90 18.18
C GLN A 277 1.32 19.25 17.78
N PRO A 278 2.06 20.28 17.31
CA PRO A 278 1.43 21.51 16.81
C PRO A 278 0.48 21.26 15.63
N LEU A 279 0.79 20.30 14.76
CA LEU A 279 -0.04 19.95 13.61
C LEU A 279 -1.29 19.16 14.05
N VAL A 280 -1.18 18.29 15.06
CA VAL A 280 -2.34 17.64 15.70
C VAL A 280 -3.29 18.69 16.30
N THR A 281 -2.76 19.65 17.07
CA THR A 281 -3.56 20.75 17.62
C THR A 281 -4.22 21.57 16.52
N LEU A 282 -3.51 21.86 15.43
CA LEU A 282 -4.04 22.58 14.28
C LEU A 282 -5.20 21.81 13.61
N TYR A 283 -5.04 20.50 13.41
CA TYR A 283 -6.11 19.65 12.87
C TYR A 283 -7.35 19.65 13.76
N ASN A 284 -7.17 19.49 15.07
CA ASN A 284 -8.28 19.47 16.01
C ASN A 284 -9.05 20.81 16.00
N THR A 285 -8.33 21.94 15.98
CA THR A 285 -8.94 23.28 15.87
C THR A 285 -9.69 23.45 14.55
N ARG A 286 -9.13 22.99 13.43
CA ARG A 286 -9.81 23.10 12.13
C ARG A 286 -11.06 22.24 12.05
N ILE A 287 -11.01 21.02 12.56
CA ILE A 287 -12.17 20.13 12.63
C ILE A 287 -13.28 20.77 13.46
N ALA A 288 -12.95 21.36 14.61
CA ALA A 288 -13.90 22.08 15.45
C ALA A 288 -14.53 23.29 14.75
N ALA A 289 -13.82 23.89 13.79
CA ALA A 289 -14.27 25.04 13.01
C ALA A 289 -14.97 24.66 11.69
N LEU A 290 -15.06 23.37 11.34
CA LEU A 290 -15.78 22.94 10.15
C LEU A 290 -17.27 23.30 10.27
N PRO A 291 -17.95 23.62 9.15
CA PRO A 291 -19.31 24.12 9.17
C PRO A 291 -20.24 23.14 9.88
N THR A 292 -20.99 23.63 10.86
CA THR A 292 -21.70 22.79 11.82
C THR A 292 -23.18 22.59 11.50
N ALA A 293 -23.96 23.60 11.06
CA ALA A 293 -25.42 23.39 10.89
C ALA A 293 -26.13 24.16 9.77
N GLU A 294 -25.52 25.23 9.24
CA GLU A 294 -26.22 26.19 8.36
C GLU A 294 -25.60 26.36 6.97
N ARG A 295 -24.53 25.61 6.64
CA ARG A 295 -23.88 25.75 5.33
C ARG A 295 -24.79 25.22 4.22
N PRO A 296 -25.22 26.07 3.27
CA PRO A 296 -25.93 25.58 2.08
C PRO A 296 -24.96 24.81 1.16
N GLY A 297 -25.45 23.71 0.59
CA GLY A 297 -24.70 22.86 -0.34
C GLY A 297 -23.97 21.69 0.32
N ALA A 298 -23.26 20.91 -0.50
CA ALA A 298 -22.50 19.75 -0.05
C ALA A 298 -21.20 20.13 0.68
N LEU A 299 -20.71 19.25 1.55
CA LEU A 299 -19.37 19.33 2.12
C LEU A 299 -18.34 19.23 1.00
N LEU A 300 -17.18 19.88 1.22
CA LEU A 300 -16.05 19.63 0.35
C LEU A 300 -15.56 18.18 0.56
N PRO A 301 -15.08 17.49 -0.49
CA PRO A 301 -14.65 16.10 -0.39
C PRO A 301 -13.61 15.85 0.72
N ASP A 302 -12.66 16.77 0.91
CA ASP A 302 -11.63 16.66 1.94
C ASP A 302 -12.17 16.90 3.36
N GLU A 303 -13.20 17.75 3.52
CA GLU A 303 -13.90 17.94 4.79
C GLU A 303 -14.64 16.65 5.18
N ALA A 304 -15.41 16.08 4.25
CA ALA A 304 -16.12 14.83 4.48
C ALA A 304 -15.16 13.68 4.80
N ARG A 305 -14.02 13.57 4.11
CA ARG A 305 -12.97 12.57 4.39
C ARG A 305 -12.31 12.75 5.75
N ALA A 306 -12.01 13.98 6.15
CA ALA A 306 -11.46 14.27 7.46
C ALA A 306 -12.46 13.94 8.58
N LEU A 307 -13.72 14.35 8.43
CA LEU A 307 -14.79 14.06 9.40
C LEU A 307 -15.09 12.56 9.48
N ALA A 308 -15.00 11.82 8.38
CA ALA A 308 -15.19 10.36 8.37
C ALA A 308 -14.13 9.58 9.17
N LEU A 309 -13.04 10.24 9.60
CA LEU A 309 -12.11 9.65 10.56
C LEU A 309 -12.73 9.46 11.94
N VAL A 310 -13.86 10.10 12.23
CA VAL A 310 -14.61 9.91 13.48
C VAL A 310 -14.96 8.44 13.72
N SER A 311 -15.02 7.59 12.69
CA SER A 311 -15.28 6.16 12.89
C SER A 311 -14.12 5.42 13.60
N ASN A 312 -12.89 5.92 13.50
CA ASN A 312 -11.70 5.28 14.07
C ASN A 312 -11.43 5.72 15.52
N ALA A 313 -11.46 4.79 16.47
CA ALA A 313 -11.33 5.06 17.89
C ALA A 313 -9.98 5.68 18.30
N GLU A 314 -8.87 5.24 17.71
CA GLU A 314 -7.54 5.77 18.01
C GLU A 314 -7.38 7.20 17.48
N VAL A 315 -7.95 7.47 16.31
CA VAL A 315 -7.96 8.83 15.74
C VAL A 315 -8.81 9.77 16.59
N ARG A 316 -9.95 9.32 17.12
CA ARG A 316 -10.77 10.12 18.05
C ARG A 316 -10.02 10.52 19.33
N GLN A 317 -9.13 9.67 19.85
CA GLN A 317 -8.28 10.03 21.00
C GLN A 317 -7.31 11.16 20.66
N SER A 318 -6.80 11.18 19.42
CA SER A 318 -5.87 12.22 18.95
C SER A 318 -6.59 13.50 18.50
N LEU A 319 -7.81 13.37 18.00
CA LEU A 319 -8.66 14.44 17.45
C LEU A 319 -10.06 14.40 18.07
N PRO A 320 -10.21 14.73 19.37
CA PRO A 320 -11.50 14.65 20.07
C PRO A 320 -12.57 15.57 19.48
N ALA A 321 -12.20 16.63 18.74
CA ALA A 321 -13.16 17.51 18.07
C ALA A 321 -14.02 16.78 17.02
N LEU A 322 -13.59 15.62 16.51
CA LEU A 322 -14.32 14.85 15.50
C LEU A 322 -15.73 14.48 15.95
N GLU A 323 -15.92 14.08 17.21
CA GLU A 323 -17.21 13.64 17.72
C GLU A 323 -18.20 14.81 17.78
N THR A 324 -17.78 15.93 18.38
CA THR A 324 -18.60 17.14 18.47
C THR A 324 -18.89 17.72 17.08
N ALA A 325 -17.89 17.74 16.19
CA ALA A 325 -18.08 18.22 14.83
C ALA A 325 -19.11 17.37 14.08
N PHE A 326 -18.97 16.04 14.07
CA PHE A 326 -19.94 15.14 13.44
C PHE A 326 -21.34 15.27 14.05
N ALA A 327 -21.44 15.34 15.38
CA ALA A 327 -22.71 15.47 16.09
C ALA A 327 -23.38 16.83 15.88
N SER A 328 -22.66 17.85 15.42
CA SER A 328 -23.25 19.15 15.10
C SER A 328 -23.88 19.20 13.70
N LEU A 329 -23.39 18.37 12.77
CA LEU A 329 -23.81 18.34 11.36
C LEU A 329 -25.31 18.11 11.18
N MET A 330 -25.88 18.77 10.17
CA MET A 330 -27.21 18.46 9.63
C MET A 330 -27.24 17.09 8.92
N ALA A 331 -28.43 16.54 8.73
CA ALA A 331 -28.63 15.14 8.31
C ALA A 331 -27.95 14.79 6.97
N ASN A 332 -28.05 15.65 5.96
CA ASN A 332 -27.38 15.50 4.66
C ASN A 332 -25.85 15.47 4.80
N HIS A 333 -25.23 16.37 5.57
CA HIS A 333 -23.78 16.38 5.79
C HIS A 333 -23.32 15.15 6.58
N ARG A 334 -24.10 14.69 7.56
CA ARG A 334 -23.81 13.40 8.22
C ARG A 334 -23.86 12.26 7.22
N ALA A 335 -24.84 12.25 6.31
CA ALA A 335 -24.92 11.23 5.28
C ALA A 335 -23.71 11.25 4.33
N GLU A 336 -23.23 12.43 3.94
CA GLU A 336 -21.99 12.57 3.16
C GLU A 336 -20.77 12.01 3.89
N VAL A 337 -20.64 12.27 5.19
CA VAL A 337 -19.57 11.70 6.03
C VAL A 337 -19.65 10.17 6.09
N VAL A 338 -20.86 9.62 6.31
CA VAL A 338 -21.10 8.17 6.33
C VAL A 338 -20.75 7.52 4.99
N ALA A 339 -21.11 8.16 3.87
CA ALA A 339 -20.86 7.64 2.53
C ALA A 339 -19.37 7.49 2.20
N VAL A 340 -18.50 8.35 2.76
CA VAL A 340 -17.06 8.27 2.53
C VAL A 340 -16.47 6.97 3.08
N ARG A 341 -16.92 6.54 4.26
CA ARG A 341 -16.43 5.32 4.92
C ARG A 341 -17.53 4.70 5.79
N PRO A 342 -18.42 3.87 5.21
CA PRO A 342 -19.42 3.15 5.99
C PRO A 342 -18.75 2.29 7.06
N ASP A 343 -19.21 2.39 8.30
CA ASP A 343 -18.56 1.78 9.47
C ASP A 343 -19.60 1.51 10.57
N PRO A 344 -19.43 0.45 11.40
CA PRO A 344 -20.30 0.18 12.54
C PRO A 344 -20.50 1.38 13.48
N TYR A 345 -19.52 2.27 13.61
CA TYR A 345 -19.63 3.51 14.39
C TYR A 345 -20.87 4.34 14.02
N PHE A 346 -21.26 4.35 12.74
CA PHE A 346 -22.36 5.19 12.26
C PHE A 346 -23.74 4.60 12.49
N VAL A 347 -23.86 3.29 12.77
CA VAL A 347 -25.14 2.59 12.91
C VAL A 347 -26.08 3.24 13.93
N PRO A 348 -25.64 3.61 15.15
CA PRO A 348 -26.51 4.26 16.13
C PRO A 348 -27.02 5.64 15.71
N HIS A 349 -26.39 6.28 14.72
CA HIS A 349 -26.75 7.61 14.25
C HIS A 349 -27.74 7.59 13.08
N LEU A 350 -27.92 6.47 12.40
CA LEU A 350 -28.78 6.35 11.21
C LEU A 350 -30.25 6.73 11.48
N PRO A 351 -30.89 6.32 12.60
CA PRO A 351 -32.25 6.73 12.91
C PRO A 351 -32.39 8.26 12.98
N ALA A 352 -31.50 8.92 13.72
CA ALA A 352 -31.50 10.38 13.87
C ALA A 352 -31.26 11.10 12.54
N ILE A 353 -30.41 10.54 11.68
CA ILE A 353 -30.19 11.04 10.32
C ILE A 353 -31.51 10.97 9.53
N LEU A 354 -32.18 9.82 9.45
CA LEU A 354 -33.45 9.68 8.72
C LEU A 354 -34.55 10.59 9.24
N THR A 355 -34.72 10.71 10.57
CA THR A 355 -35.70 11.62 11.15
C THR A 355 -35.42 13.10 10.85
N GLY A 356 -34.19 13.41 10.44
CA GLY A 356 -33.79 14.76 10.03
C GLY A 356 -34.25 15.16 8.62
N ALA A 357 -34.78 14.24 7.81
CA ALA A 357 -35.26 14.55 6.46
C ALA A 357 -36.41 15.57 6.48
N ARG A 358 -36.30 16.63 5.68
CA ARG A 358 -37.30 17.72 5.60
C ARG A 358 -38.12 17.68 4.31
N THR A 359 -37.65 16.96 3.30
CA THR A 359 -38.35 16.76 2.03
C THR A 359 -38.26 15.29 1.62
N TYR A 360 -39.17 14.83 0.74
CA TYR A 360 -39.11 13.49 0.16
C TYR A 360 -37.77 13.20 -0.54
N ASP A 361 -37.25 14.18 -1.29
CA ASP A 361 -35.96 14.06 -1.98
C ASP A 361 -34.79 13.92 -0.98
N GLU A 362 -34.85 14.65 0.14
CA GLU A 362 -33.87 14.50 1.22
C GLU A 362 -33.99 13.11 1.87
N GLY A 363 -35.20 12.62 2.15
CA GLY A 363 -35.41 11.26 2.68
C GLY A 363 -34.79 10.19 1.79
N GLU A 364 -35.01 10.28 0.47
CA GLU A 364 -34.37 9.40 -0.52
C GLU A 364 -32.84 9.51 -0.53
N TYR A 365 -32.34 10.74 -0.46
CA TYR A 365 -30.90 11.00 -0.40
C TYR A 365 -30.26 10.35 0.84
N LEU A 366 -30.84 10.54 2.03
CA LEU A 366 -30.31 10.01 3.29
C LEU A 366 -30.35 8.47 3.32
N ALA A 367 -31.44 7.86 2.84
CA ALA A 367 -31.53 6.41 2.71
C ALA A 367 -30.42 5.85 1.82
N ARG A 368 -30.27 6.41 0.61
CA ARG A 368 -29.27 5.95 -0.36
C ARG A 368 -27.83 6.18 0.12
N THR A 369 -27.58 7.30 0.80
CA THR A 369 -26.23 7.82 1.05
C THR A 369 -25.69 7.40 2.43
N ALA A 370 -26.56 7.24 3.44
CA ALA A 370 -26.16 6.82 4.78
C ALA A 370 -26.62 5.41 5.15
N VAL A 371 -27.90 5.10 4.89
CA VAL A 371 -28.52 3.87 5.43
C VAL A 371 -28.09 2.63 4.67
N LEU A 372 -28.28 2.60 3.35
CA LEU A 372 -27.93 1.43 2.54
C LEU A 372 -26.44 1.05 2.62
N PRO A 373 -25.48 1.99 2.59
CA PRO A 373 -24.07 1.65 2.71
C PRO A 373 -23.70 0.98 4.05
N CYS A 374 -24.44 1.32 5.12
CA CYS A 374 -24.24 0.78 6.47
C CYS A 374 -25.09 -0.47 6.77
N ALA A 375 -25.95 -0.91 5.85
CA ALA A 375 -26.89 -2.01 6.09
C ALA A 375 -26.22 -3.31 6.57
N ARG A 376 -25.03 -3.62 6.05
CA ARG A 376 -24.25 -4.81 6.43
C ARG A 376 -23.80 -4.83 7.90
N PHE A 377 -23.85 -3.69 8.59
CA PHE A 377 -23.43 -3.54 9.98
C PHE A 377 -24.60 -3.54 10.96
N LEU A 378 -25.84 -3.57 10.47
CA LEU A 378 -27.02 -3.56 11.32
C LEU A 378 -27.09 -4.84 12.15
N THR A 379 -27.53 -4.69 13.39
CA THR A 379 -28.07 -5.75 14.27
C THR A 379 -29.60 -5.78 14.17
N LEU A 380 -30.24 -6.81 14.72
CA LEU A 380 -31.71 -6.87 14.79
C LEU A 380 -32.30 -5.66 15.52
N GLU A 381 -31.69 -5.26 16.64
CA GLU A 381 -32.10 -4.09 17.43
C GLU A 381 -31.97 -2.80 16.64
N SER A 382 -30.82 -2.57 15.98
CA SER A 382 -30.62 -1.35 15.19
C SER A 382 -31.51 -1.33 13.94
N LEU A 383 -31.79 -2.49 13.34
CA LEU A 383 -32.72 -2.60 12.21
C LEU A 383 -34.13 -2.19 12.63
N GLN A 384 -34.60 -2.67 13.78
CA GLN A 384 -35.91 -2.30 14.32
C GLN A 384 -36.00 -0.79 14.60
N ALA A 385 -34.98 -0.21 15.25
CA ALA A 385 -34.92 1.22 15.53
C ALA A 385 -34.90 2.06 14.23
N LEU A 386 -34.17 1.59 13.22
CA LEU A 386 -34.08 2.23 11.91
C LEU A 386 -35.42 2.20 11.17
N LEU A 387 -36.09 1.04 11.11
CA LEU A 387 -37.42 0.91 10.49
C LEU A 387 -38.46 1.78 11.20
N ARG A 388 -38.37 1.89 12.52
CA ARG A 388 -39.24 2.80 13.29
C ARG A 388 -39.01 4.26 12.91
N ALA A 389 -37.75 4.71 12.88
CA ALA A 389 -37.42 6.07 12.46
C ALA A 389 -37.83 6.36 11.01
N TRP A 390 -37.77 5.36 10.14
CA TRP A 390 -38.24 5.44 8.76
C TRP A 390 -39.76 5.63 8.70
N TRP A 391 -40.50 4.89 9.52
CA TRP A 391 -41.96 5.01 9.64
C TRP A 391 -42.38 6.38 10.17
N ASP A 392 -41.75 6.83 11.26
CA ASP A 392 -42.16 8.01 12.01
C ASP A 392 -41.96 9.33 11.24
N ASN A 393 -41.10 9.34 10.22
CA ASN A 393 -40.90 10.52 9.36
C ASN A 393 -41.63 10.38 8.03
N SER A 394 -42.69 11.17 7.81
CA SER A 394 -43.43 11.17 6.54
C SER A 394 -42.56 11.51 5.33
N GLN A 395 -41.48 12.28 5.52
CA GLN A 395 -40.53 12.60 4.45
C GLN A 395 -39.69 11.40 4.00
N CYS A 396 -39.72 10.29 4.73
CA CYS A 396 -39.07 9.03 4.35
C CYS A 396 -39.92 8.14 3.44
N TRP A 397 -40.95 8.69 2.79
CA TRP A 397 -41.84 7.97 1.87
C TRP A 397 -41.83 8.53 0.44
N GLY A 398 -40.67 9.04 0.00
CA GLY A 398 -40.42 9.42 -1.39
C GLY A 398 -40.60 8.24 -2.37
N ARG A 399 -40.66 8.56 -3.66
CA ARG A 399 -40.96 7.62 -4.75
C ARG A 399 -40.07 6.38 -4.75
N ASN A 400 -38.78 6.53 -4.46
CA ASN A 400 -37.80 5.43 -4.47
C ASN A 400 -37.68 4.70 -3.11
N MET A 401 -38.30 5.22 -2.04
CA MET A 401 -38.13 4.67 -0.69
C MET A 401 -38.59 3.21 -0.55
N PRO A 402 -39.71 2.76 -1.15
CA PRO A 402 -40.07 1.35 -1.12
C PRO A 402 -39.01 0.43 -1.74
N ALA A 403 -38.36 0.87 -2.84
CA ALA A 403 -37.27 0.11 -3.45
C ALA A 403 -36.03 0.07 -2.55
N TYR A 404 -35.71 1.17 -1.85
CA TYR A 404 -34.61 1.19 -0.88
C TYR A 404 -34.88 0.31 0.35
N LEU A 405 -36.12 0.26 0.85
CA LEU A 405 -36.50 -0.67 1.93
C LEU A 405 -36.36 -2.14 1.48
N ALA A 406 -36.78 -2.47 0.25
CA ALA A 406 -36.53 -3.80 -0.31
C ALA A 406 -35.03 -4.10 -0.43
N ALA A 407 -34.22 -3.14 -0.91
CA ALA A 407 -32.76 -3.29 -0.95
C ALA A 407 -32.15 -3.46 0.45
N LEU A 408 -32.66 -2.76 1.46
CA LEU A 408 -32.25 -2.90 2.86
C LEU A 408 -32.53 -4.33 3.38
N TYR A 409 -33.70 -4.89 3.07
CA TYR A 409 -34.03 -6.28 3.41
C TYR A 409 -33.01 -7.27 2.81
N HIS A 410 -32.67 -7.12 1.52
CA HIS A 410 -31.71 -8.01 0.86
C HIS A 410 -30.27 -7.82 1.35
N THR A 411 -29.89 -6.60 1.71
CA THR A 411 -28.54 -6.29 2.19
C THR A 411 -28.33 -6.73 3.65
N THR A 412 -29.41 -6.96 4.40
CA THR A 412 -29.37 -7.42 5.81
C THR A 412 -29.43 -8.94 5.95
N THR A 413 -29.05 -9.68 4.91
CA THR A 413 -29.09 -11.15 4.89
C THR A 413 -28.24 -11.82 5.97
N HIS A 414 -27.18 -11.15 6.41
CA HIS A 414 -26.29 -11.59 7.50
C HIS A 414 -26.99 -11.73 8.85
N LEU A 415 -28.17 -11.11 9.04
CA LEU A 415 -28.99 -11.24 10.26
C LEU A 415 -29.74 -12.58 10.36
N GLY A 416 -29.68 -13.41 9.33
CA GLY A 416 -30.39 -14.68 9.28
C GLY A 416 -31.91 -14.54 9.28
N PRO A 417 -32.65 -15.64 9.53
CA PRO A 417 -34.12 -15.65 9.49
C PRO A 417 -34.80 -14.79 10.54
N ALA A 418 -34.13 -14.47 11.65
CA ALA A 418 -34.70 -13.67 12.73
C ALA A 418 -35.10 -12.26 12.27
N ARG A 419 -34.47 -11.72 11.22
CA ARG A 419 -34.83 -10.41 10.66
C ARG A 419 -36.26 -10.39 10.11
N ASP A 420 -36.78 -11.53 9.64
CA ASP A 420 -38.11 -11.61 9.04
C ASP A 420 -39.18 -11.24 10.08
N SER A 421 -38.96 -11.58 11.36
CA SER A 421 -39.87 -11.17 12.44
C SER A 421 -39.93 -9.65 12.62
N VAL A 422 -38.79 -8.97 12.52
CA VAL A 422 -38.69 -7.50 12.60
C VAL A 422 -39.41 -6.86 11.41
N TRP A 423 -39.18 -7.39 10.21
CA TRP A 423 -39.83 -6.90 8.99
C TRP A 423 -41.34 -7.17 8.96
N LEU A 424 -41.79 -8.36 9.38
CA LEU A 424 -43.21 -8.68 9.46
C LEU A 424 -43.94 -7.76 10.44
N SER A 425 -43.33 -7.47 11.60
CA SER A 425 -43.89 -6.48 12.54
C SER A 425 -44.04 -5.10 11.91
N PHE A 426 -43.03 -4.65 11.17
CA PHE A 426 -43.06 -3.37 10.46
C PHE A 426 -44.12 -3.36 9.34
N LEU A 427 -44.20 -4.42 8.54
CA LEU A 427 -45.18 -4.54 7.44
C LEU A 427 -46.63 -4.66 7.94
N GLU A 428 -46.84 -5.22 9.13
CA GLU A 428 -48.17 -5.30 9.75
C GLU A 428 -48.74 -3.91 10.06
N GLU A 429 -47.90 -2.95 10.49
CA GLU A 429 -48.29 -1.55 10.69
C GLU A 429 -48.68 -0.85 9.37
N MET A 430 -48.20 -1.36 8.23
CA MET A 430 -48.45 -0.78 6.91
C MET A 430 -49.76 -1.23 6.26
N ARG A 431 -50.59 -2.05 6.92
CA ARG A 431 -51.86 -2.55 6.34
C ARG A 431 -52.82 -1.44 5.89
N GLU A 432 -52.76 -0.27 6.51
CA GLU A 432 -53.56 0.90 6.14
C GLU A 432 -53.09 1.58 4.84
N PHE A 433 -51.94 1.16 4.29
CA PHE A 433 -51.28 1.73 3.11
C PHE A 433 -51.02 0.63 2.05
N PRO A 434 -52.06 0.13 1.37
CA PRO A 434 -51.99 -1.09 0.57
C PRO A 434 -51.03 -0.99 -0.63
N ASP A 435 -50.89 0.19 -1.24
CA ASP A 435 -50.00 0.38 -2.40
C ASP A 435 -48.53 0.23 -2.00
N GLN A 436 -48.10 0.91 -0.93
CA GLN A 436 -46.74 0.81 -0.39
C GLN A 436 -46.46 -0.60 0.14
N LEU A 437 -47.43 -1.20 0.84
CA LEU A 437 -47.33 -2.55 1.38
C LEU A 437 -47.13 -3.58 0.25
N ASN A 438 -47.89 -3.50 -0.84
CA ASN A 438 -47.78 -4.43 -1.97
C ASN A 438 -46.40 -4.36 -2.64
N VAL A 439 -45.84 -3.16 -2.79
CA VAL A 439 -44.48 -2.99 -3.34
C VAL A 439 -43.45 -3.64 -2.43
N LEU A 440 -43.55 -3.46 -1.12
CA LEU A 440 -42.62 -4.04 -0.15
C LEU A 440 -42.76 -5.56 -0.03
N LEU A 441 -43.97 -6.11 -0.02
CA LEU A 441 -44.20 -7.56 -0.02
C LEU A 441 -43.60 -8.18 -1.29
N THR A 442 -43.81 -7.57 -2.45
CA THR A 442 -43.21 -8.02 -3.72
C THR A 442 -41.68 -7.94 -3.69
N GLY A 443 -41.14 -6.84 -3.16
CA GLY A 443 -39.70 -6.59 -3.11
C GLY A 443 -38.95 -7.45 -2.09
N THR A 444 -39.57 -7.80 -0.96
CA THR A 444 -38.97 -8.61 0.11
C THR A 444 -39.25 -10.11 -0.06
N GLY A 445 -40.34 -10.48 -0.73
CA GLY A 445 -40.81 -11.86 -0.82
C GLY A 445 -41.50 -12.36 0.46
N LEU A 446 -41.73 -11.48 1.44
CA LEU A 446 -42.45 -11.81 2.66
C LEU A 446 -43.96 -11.89 2.40
N THR A 447 -44.67 -12.65 3.23
CA THR A 447 -46.13 -12.77 3.18
C THR A 447 -46.73 -12.45 4.53
N LEU A 448 -47.81 -11.67 4.53
CA LEU A 448 -48.61 -11.40 5.73
C LEU A 448 -49.85 -12.31 5.74
N GLY A 449 -50.22 -12.79 6.93
CA GLY A 449 -51.47 -13.52 7.12
C GLY A 449 -52.70 -12.63 6.88
N PRO A 450 -53.92 -13.21 6.87
CA PRO A 450 -55.15 -12.42 6.83
C PRO A 450 -55.20 -11.44 8.03
N PRO A 451 -55.81 -10.25 7.88
CA PRO A 451 -55.92 -9.31 8.98
C PRO A 451 -56.62 -9.97 10.18
N PRO A 452 -56.21 -9.66 11.42
CA PRO A 452 -56.87 -10.20 12.59
C PRO A 452 -58.36 -9.85 12.53
N SER A 453 -59.22 -10.85 12.72
CA SER A 453 -60.67 -10.65 12.73
C SER A 453 -61.01 -9.61 13.82
N PRO A 454 -61.89 -8.63 13.55
CA PRO A 454 -62.30 -7.69 14.58
C PRO A 454 -62.88 -8.51 15.74
N THR A 455 -62.21 -8.45 16.90
CA THR A 455 -62.76 -9.02 18.13
C THR A 455 -64.10 -8.34 18.41
N PRO A 456 -65.15 -9.11 18.71
CA PRO A 456 -66.53 -8.61 18.83
C PRO A 456 -66.72 -7.58 19.95
#